data_AF-A0A7S0J2I6-F1
#
_entry.id   AF-A0A7S0J2I6-F1
#
_cell.length_a   1.000
_cell.length_b   1.000
_cell.length_c   1.000
_cell.angle_alpha   90.00
_cell.angle_beta   90.00
_cell.angle_gamma   90.00
#
_symmetry.space_group_name_H-M   'P 1'
#
loop_
_entity.id
_entity.type
_entity.pdbx_description
1 polymer ?
#
loop_
_entity_poly.entity_id
_entity_poly.type
_entity_poly.pdbx_seq_one_letter_code
_entity_poly.pdbx_strand_id
1 'polypeptide(L)'
;MRVTLAGGRPHAARGRPSCPRYACNPVADAERTDIIQAVRLGDPDKVIALCRAVQRFSPVGSSILPVPGISPGYGDEVIFADGTFIDGSTLELSGDGPLRAPYAAYLQGGTHWTHWKIVLEEAVKAILETDRNNGRS
;
A
#
# COMPACT_ATOMS: atom_id res chain seq x y z
N MET A 1 22.28 -0.88 2.67
CA MET A 1 23.68 -0.79 2.19
C MET A 1 23.74 0.28 1.10
N ARG A 2 24.27 1.47 1.40
CA ARG A 2 24.39 2.60 0.47
C ARG A 2 25.85 2.63 0.00
N VAL A 3 26.10 2.39 -1.28
CA VAL A 3 27.41 2.63 -1.88
C VAL A 3 27.47 4.12 -2.24
N THR A 4 28.33 4.86 -1.55
CA THR A 4 28.56 6.29 -1.81
C THR A 4 29.94 6.42 -2.44
N LEU A 5 30.03 6.79 -3.71
CA LEU A 5 31.28 7.23 -4.33
C LEU A 5 31.59 8.65 -3.85
N ALA A 6 32.81 8.85 -3.37
CA ALA A 6 33.30 10.10 -2.82
C ALA A 6 33.49 11.16 -3.91
N GLY A 7 33.07 12.40 -3.63
CA GLY A 7 33.59 13.62 -4.24
C GLY A 7 32.63 14.39 -5.16
N GLY A 8 32.00 15.45 -4.61
CA GLY A 8 31.47 16.56 -5.41
C GLY A 8 30.16 17.20 -4.89
N ARG A 9 30.30 18.30 -4.11
CA ARG A 9 29.38 19.44 -3.83
C ARG A 9 27.85 19.21 -3.64
N PRO A 10 27.17 20.00 -2.79
CA PRO A 10 25.76 19.80 -2.49
C PRO A 10 24.90 20.20 -3.69
N HIS A 11 24.36 19.22 -4.40
CA HIS A 11 23.36 19.46 -5.44
C HIS A 11 21.99 19.43 -4.78
N ALA A 12 21.39 20.62 -4.65
CA ALA A 12 19.97 20.77 -4.38
C ALA A 12 19.18 19.90 -5.36
N ALA A 13 18.52 18.86 -4.84
CA ALA A 13 17.67 17.98 -5.64
C ALA A 13 16.42 18.77 -6.08
N ARG A 14 16.53 19.47 -7.20
CA ARG A 14 15.38 19.75 -8.05
C ARG A 14 15.01 18.43 -8.72
N GLY A 15 13.90 17.83 -8.32
CA GLY A 15 13.37 16.61 -8.93
C GLY A 15 11.92 16.42 -8.55
N ARG A 16 11.03 16.37 -9.55
CA ARG A 16 9.57 16.22 -9.47
C ARG A 16 9.09 15.37 -8.28
N PRO A 17 7.94 15.70 -7.63
CA PRO A 17 7.30 14.74 -6.73
C PRO A 17 6.92 13.51 -7.56
N SER A 18 7.56 12.39 -7.25
CA SER A 18 7.54 11.14 -8.03
C SER A 18 6.31 10.27 -7.79
N CYS A 19 5.31 10.76 -7.04
CA CYS A 19 4.01 10.11 -6.98
C CYS A 19 2.98 10.94 -7.75
N PRO A 20 2.67 10.58 -9.01
CA PRO A 20 1.58 11.21 -9.73
C PRO A 20 0.27 10.67 -9.16
N ARG A 21 -0.61 11.57 -8.70
CA ARG A 21 -2.02 11.35 -8.30
C ARG A 21 -2.32 11.06 -6.82
N TYR A 22 -1.49 10.32 -6.09
CA TYR A 22 -1.75 10.00 -4.67
C TYR A 22 -0.62 10.52 -3.76
N ALA A 23 -0.95 10.92 -2.53
CA ALA A 23 0.06 11.37 -1.58
C ALA A 23 0.65 10.17 -0.84
N CYS A 24 1.95 9.99 -0.93
CA CYS A 24 2.68 8.90 -0.27
C CYS A 24 3.50 9.41 0.92
N ASN A 25 3.59 8.60 1.98
CA ASN A 25 4.48 8.84 3.10
C ASN A 25 5.14 7.52 3.55
N PRO A 26 6.48 7.43 3.59
CA PRO A 26 7.42 8.42 3.07
C PRO A 26 7.35 8.51 1.53
N VAL A 27 7.90 9.58 0.96
CA VAL A 27 8.05 9.72 -0.50
C VAL A 27 9.08 8.72 -1.03
N ALA A 28 9.05 8.45 -2.34
CA ALA A 28 9.82 7.35 -2.92
C ALA A 28 11.35 7.47 -2.69
N ASP A 29 11.87 8.69 -2.67
CA ASP A 29 13.28 9.03 -2.53
C ASP A 29 13.70 9.42 -1.09
N ALA A 30 12.77 9.38 -0.14
CA ALA A 30 13.08 9.64 1.27
C ALA A 30 13.94 8.54 1.88
N GLU A 31 14.78 8.93 2.83
CA GLU A 31 15.50 7.98 3.68
C GLU A 31 14.51 7.19 4.54
N ARG A 32 14.72 5.88 4.68
CA ARG A 32 13.80 4.96 5.38
C ARG A 32 14.47 4.33 6.58
N THR A 33 13.74 4.34 7.69
CA THR A 33 14.10 3.65 8.94
C THR A 33 13.23 2.42 9.19
N ASP A 34 12.12 2.28 8.46
CA ASP A 34 11.17 1.19 8.53
C ASP A 34 10.73 0.72 7.13
N ILE A 35 9.87 -0.29 7.10
CA ILE A 35 9.32 -0.92 5.89
C ILE A 35 7.92 -0.42 5.52
N ILE A 36 7.37 0.53 6.28
CA ILE A 36 5.97 0.95 6.13
C ILE A 36 5.86 1.94 4.98
N GLN A 37 4.87 1.71 4.11
CA GLN A 37 4.50 2.64 3.06
C GLN A 37 3.04 3.03 3.22
N ALA A 38 2.79 4.30 3.52
CA ALA A 38 1.44 4.86 3.52
C ALA A 38 1.13 5.51 2.16
N VAL A 39 -0.09 5.29 1.67
CA VAL A 39 -0.63 5.91 0.45
C VAL A 39 -2.03 6.44 0.76
N ARG A 40 -2.26 7.74 0.52
CA ARG A 40 -3.57 8.38 0.71
C ARG A 40 -4.37 8.28 -0.58
N LEU A 41 -5.42 7.47 -0.58
CA LEU A 41 -6.26 7.21 -1.75
C LEU A 41 -7.47 8.16 -1.83
N GLY A 42 -7.89 8.73 -0.70
CA GLY A 42 -8.95 9.73 -0.64
C GLY A 42 -10.37 9.20 -0.82
N ASP A 43 -10.54 7.88 -0.97
CA ASP A 43 -11.82 7.22 -1.20
C ASP A 43 -11.82 5.84 -0.49
N PRO A 44 -12.87 5.49 0.28
CA PRO A 44 -12.94 4.21 0.98
C PRO A 44 -12.95 3.00 0.03
N ASP A 45 -13.61 3.10 -1.13
CA ASP A 45 -13.73 1.99 -2.07
C ASP A 45 -12.37 1.65 -2.69
N LYS A 46 -11.49 2.66 -2.83
CA LYS A 46 -10.12 2.45 -3.30
C LYS A 46 -9.28 1.72 -2.27
N VAL A 47 -9.43 2.03 -0.99
CA VAL A 47 -8.75 1.30 0.10
C VAL A 47 -9.21 -0.15 0.11
N ILE A 48 -10.52 -0.39 -0.01
CA ILE A 48 -11.07 -1.74 -0.06
C ILE A 48 -10.56 -2.49 -1.30
N ALA A 49 -10.55 -1.85 -2.47
CA ALA A 49 -10.05 -2.46 -3.70
C ALA A 49 -8.56 -2.82 -3.61
N LEU A 50 -7.74 -1.93 -3.00
CA LEU A 50 -6.33 -2.17 -2.76
C LEU A 50 -6.12 -3.41 -1.87
N CYS A 51 -6.74 -3.46 -0.69
CA CYS A 51 -6.60 -4.58 0.23
C CYS A 51 -7.12 -5.90 -0.37
N ARG A 52 -8.21 -5.87 -1.14
CA ARG A 52 -8.71 -7.04 -1.88
C ARG A 52 -7.72 -7.54 -2.92
N ALA A 53 -7.07 -6.62 -3.64
CA ALA A 53 -6.03 -6.99 -4.60
C ALA A 53 -4.82 -7.63 -3.88
N VAL A 54 -4.36 -7.04 -2.77
CA VAL A 54 -3.28 -7.61 -1.96
C VAL A 54 -3.62 -9.04 -1.54
N GLN A 55 -4.77 -9.25 -0.90
CA GLN A 55 -5.20 -10.57 -0.43
C GLN A 55 -5.30 -11.58 -1.57
N ARG A 56 -5.89 -11.21 -2.71
CA ARG A 56 -6.09 -12.11 -3.86
C ARG A 56 -4.78 -12.60 -4.46
N PHE A 57 -3.73 -11.79 -4.42
CA PHE A 57 -2.41 -12.11 -4.97
C PHE A 57 -1.41 -12.53 -3.88
N SER A 58 -1.89 -12.80 -2.67
CA SER A 58 -1.09 -13.39 -1.61
C SER A 58 -0.92 -14.91 -1.80
N PRO A 59 0.18 -15.50 -1.32
CA PRO A 59 0.44 -16.93 -1.44
C PRO A 59 -0.53 -17.79 -0.62
N VAL A 60 -1.04 -17.26 0.50
CA VAL A 60 -1.98 -17.93 1.40
C VAL A 60 -3.29 -17.15 1.45
N GLY A 61 -4.42 -17.84 1.54
CA GLY A 61 -5.73 -17.20 1.70
C GLY A 61 -6.20 -16.36 0.50
N SER A 62 -5.69 -16.60 -0.71
CA SER A 62 -6.04 -15.84 -1.92
C SER A 62 -7.50 -15.93 -2.36
N SER A 63 -8.20 -16.98 -1.94
CA SER A 63 -9.65 -17.15 -2.15
C SER A 63 -10.51 -16.39 -1.15
N ILE A 64 -9.92 -15.85 -0.07
CA ILE A 64 -10.64 -15.12 0.97
C ILE A 64 -10.82 -13.68 0.51
N LEU A 65 -12.07 -13.20 0.56
CA LEU A 65 -12.38 -11.81 0.24
C LEU A 65 -12.34 -10.98 1.51
N PRO A 66 -11.39 -10.04 1.66
CA PRO A 66 -11.36 -9.17 2.83
C PRO A 66 -12.54 -8.19 2.78
N VAL A 67 -13.14 -8.00 3.94
CA VAL A 67 -14.24 -7.07 4.19
C VAL A 67 -13.86 -6.15 5.35
N PRO A 68 -14.33 -4.89 5.34
CA PRO A 68 -14.17 -4.01 6.49
C PRO A 68 -14.88 -4.57 7.72
N GLY A 69 -14.30 -4.35 8.88
CA GLY A 69 -14.92 -4.72 10.15
C GLY A 69 -14.40 -3.91 11.32
N ILE A 70 -15.08 -4.02 12.45
CA ILE A 70 -14.68 -3.39 13.71
C ILE A 70 -13.67 -4.31 14.40
N SER A 71 -12.47 -3.79 14.65
CA SER A 71 -11.43 -4.49 15.39
C SER A 71 -11.22 -3.84 16.77
N PRO A 72 -11.06 -4.62 17.85
CA PRO A 72 -10.78 -4.07 19.18
C PRO A 72 -9.57 -3.13 19.14
N GLY A 73 -9.73 -1.94 19.73
CA GLY A 73 -8.68 -0.90 19.74
C GLY A 73 -8.74 0.08 18.56
N TYR A 74 -9.56 -0.17 17.54
CA TYR A 74 -9.83 0.77 16.46
C TYR A 74 -11.20 1.44 16.64
N GLY A 75 -11.24 2.77 16.49
CA GLY A 75 -12.47 3.56 16.58
C GLY A 75 -13.31 3.56 15.31
N ASP A 76 -12.72 3.14 14.19
CA ASP A 76 -13.33 3.09 12.86
C ASP A 76 -13.23 1.66 12.31
N GLU A 77 -14.03 1.35 11.28
CA GLU A 77 -13.86 0.09 10.55
C GLU A 77 -12.49 0.05 9.87
N VAL A 78 -11.85 -1.12 9.92
CA VAL A 78 -10.56 -1.37 9.28
C VAL A 78 -10.69 -2.58 8.38
N ILE A 79 -9.99 -2.54 7.25
CA ILE A 79 -9.82 -3.70 6.38
C ILE A 79 -8.37 -4.17 6.45
N PHE A 80 -8.18 -5.49 6.50
CA PHE A 80 -6.88 -6.14 6.56
C PHE A 80 -6.73 -7.11 5.38
N ALA A 81 -5.54 -7.13 4.80
CA ALA A 81 -5.07 -8.13 3.87
C ALA A 81 -3.80 -8.76 4.47
N ASP A 82 -3.94 -9.99 4.94
CA ASP A 82 -2.93 -10.74 5.71
C ASP A 82 -2.84 -12.19 5.17
N GLY A 83 -2.62 -12.32 3.87
CA GLY A 83 -2.47 -13.61 3.19
C GLY A 83 -1.08 -14.23 3.38
N THR A 84 -0.63 -14.30 4.62
CA THR A 84 0.75 -14.67 4.98
C THR A 84 0.85 -16.13 5.41
N PHE A 85 2.06 -16.70 5.34
CA PHE A 85 2.32 -18.07 5.79
C PHE A 85 2.27 -18.20 7.32
N ILE A 86 2.73 -17.16 8.02
CA ILE A 86 2.60 -17.03 9.46
C ILE A 86 1.55 -15.95 9.73
N ASP A 87 0.52 -16.28 10.52
CA ASP A 87 -0.54 -15.33 10.89
C ASP A 87 0.05 -14.04 11.49
N GLY A 88 -0.36 -12.89 10.95
CA GLY A 88 0.10 -11.57 11.40
C GLY A 88 1.54 -11.23 11.02
N SER A 89 2.13 -11.93 10.06
CA SER A 89 3.51 -11.69 9.62
C SER A 89 3.63 -10.41 8.80
N THR A 90 4.16 -9.36 9.41
CA THR A 90 4.35 -8.06 8.75
C THR A 90 5.65 -7.96 7.93
N LEU A 91 6.46 -9.03 7.95
CA LEU A 91 7.60 -9.19 7.03
C LEU A 91 7.17 -9.81 5.70
N GLU A 92 6.03 -10.48 5.66
CA GLU A 92 5.37 -10.89 4.43
C GLU A 92 4.47 -9.75 3.92
N LEU A 93 4.11 -9.81 2.64
CA LEU A 93 3.34 -8.72 2.03
C LEU A 93 1.95 -8.66 2.68
N SER A 94 1.71 -7.55 3.35
CA SER A 94 0.44 -7.27 4.03
C SER A 94 0.01 -5.83 3.75
N GLY A 95 -1.29 -5.59 3.91
CA GLY A 95 -1.86 -4.27 3.68
C GLY A 95 -3.13 -4.04 4.48
N ASP A 96 -3.21 -2.90 5.12
CA ASP A 96 -4.36 -2.51 5.93
C ASP A 96 -4.71 -1.04 5.77
N GLY A 97 -5.91 -0.66 6.20
CA GLY A 97 -6.29 0.74 6.20
C GLY A 97 -7.61 1.00 6.93
N PRO A 98 -7.68 2.04 7.78
CA PRO A 98 -8.94 2.46 8.37
C PRO A 98 -9.82 3.11 7.30
N LEU A 99 -11.12 2.82 7.35
CA LEU A 99 -12.15 3.47 6.52
C LEU A 99 -12.54 4.84 7.06
N ARG A 100 -11.54 5.65 7.38
CA ARG A 100 -11.71 7.04 7.82
C ARG A 100 -10.88 7.95 6.94
N ALA A 101 -11.39 9.16 6.68
CA ALA A 101 -10.65 10.21 6.00
C ALA A 101 -9.27 10.43 6.66
N PRO A 102 -8.17 10.51 5.87
CA PRO A 102 -8.11 10.69 4.41
C PRO A 102 -8.05 9.39 3.58
N TYR A 103 -8.54 8.26 4.11
CA TYR A 103 -8.52 6.94 3.46
C TYR A 103 -7.11 6.53 3.06
N ALA A 104 -6.26 6.43 4.09
CA ALA A 104 -4.89 5.99 3.94
C ALA A 104 -4.82 4.47 4.02
N ALA A 105 -4.13 3.87 3.06
CA ALA A 105 -3.72 2.48 3.12
C ALA A 105 -2.25 2.40 3.52
N TYR A 106 -1.93 1.43 4.36
CA TYR A 106 -0.59 1.08 4.81
C TYR A 106 -0.24 -0.26 4.17
N LEU A 107 0.87 -0.29 3.45
CA LEU A 107 1.42 -1.51 2.87
C LEU A 107 2.81 -1.73 3.45
N GLN A 108 3.13 -2.98 3.77
CA GLN A 108 4.42 -3.32 4.38
C GLN A 108 4.83 -4.76 4.06
N GLY A 109 6.08 -5.06 4.40
CA GLY A 109 6.65 -6.39 4.24
C GLY A 109 6.89 -6.76 2.79
N GLY A 110 6.96 -8.06 2.53
CA GLY A 110 7.22 -8.66 1.22
C GLY A 110 8.56 -9.36 1.18
N THR A 111 8.51 -10.68 0.96
CA THR A 111 9.69 -11.54 0.92
C THR A 111 10.51 -11.36 -0.36
N HIS A 112 9.88 -10.91 -1.44
CA HIS A 112 10.54 -10.68 -2.72
C HIS A 112 9.89 -9.55 -3.53
N TRP A 113 10.71 -8.77 -4.23
CA TRP A 113 10.26 -7.60 -5.01
C TRP A 113 9.32 -7.96 -6.17
N THR A 114 9.40 -9.17 -6.71
CA THR A 114 8.51 -9.62 -7.79
C THR A 114 7.08 -9.80 -7.31
N HIS A 115 6.88 -10.24 -6.05
CA HIS A 115 5.56 -10.37 -5.46
C HIS A 115 4.89 -9.00 -5.35
N TRP A 116 5.65 -8.01 -4.87
CA TRP A 116 5.25 -6.60 -4.90
C TRP A 116 4.85 -6.13 -6.29
N LYS A 117 5.67 -6.40 -7.31
CA LYS A 117 5.37 -5.97 -8.69
C LYS A 117 4.03 -6.50 -9.17
N ILE A 118 3.77 -7.81 -9.00
CA ILE A 118 2.52 -8.46 -9.40
C ILE A 118 1.33 -7.81 -8.69
N VAL A 119 1.42 -7.68 -7.36
CA VAL A 119 0.33 -7.15 -6.54
C VAL A 119 0.05 -5.69 -6.87
N LEU A 120 1.09 -4.87 -7.06
CA LEU A 120 0.94 -3.45 -7.39
C LEU A 120 0.31 -3.25 -8.78
N GLU A 121 0.71 -4.03 -9.78
CA GLU A 121 0.12 -3.95 -11.12
C GLU A 121 -1.40 -4.22 -11.07
N GLU A 122 -1.84 -5.19 -10.29
CA GLU A 122 -3.24 -5.56 -10.14
C GLU A 122 -4.02 -4.60 -9.23
N ALA A 123 -3.38 -4.12 -8.17
CA ALA A 123 -3.99 -3.16 -7.25
C ALA A 123 -4.24 -1.80 -7.92
N VAL A 124 -3.32 -1.33 -8.77
CA VAL A 124 -3.51 -0.11 -9.57
C VAL A 124 -4.66 -0.28 -10.56
N LYS A 125 -4.77 -1.44 -11.24
CA LYS A 125 -5.90 -1.73 -12.13
C LYS A 125 -7.24 -1.66 -11.37
N ALA A 126 -7.33 -2.32 -10.22
CA ALA A 126 -8.53 -2.31 -9.38
C ALA A 126 -8.93 -0.89 -8.94
N ILE A 127 -7.97 -0.07 -8.50
CA ILE A 127 -8.22 1.33 -8.12
C ILE A 127 -8.73 2.15 -9.31
N LEU A 128 -8.14 2.00 -10.49
CA LEU A 128 -8.56 2.72 -11.69
C LEU A 128 -9.95 2.30 -12.17
N GLU A 129 -10.32 1.04 -11.99
CA GLU A 129 -11.68 0.54 -12.24
C GLU A 129 -12.70 1.15 -11.27
N THR A 130 -12.36 1.23 -9.98
CA THR A 130 -13.19 1.92 -8.97
C THR A 130 -13.41 3.39 -9.34
N ASP A 131 -12.35 4.11 -9.74
CA ASP A 131 -12.46 5.50 -10.21
C ASP A 131 -13.43 5.64 -11.40
N ARG A 132 -13.37 4.71 -12.36
CA ARG A 132 -14.27 4.71 -13.52
C ARG A 132 -15.72 4.43 -13.16
N ASN A 133 -15.96 3.61 -12.15
CA ASN A 133 -17.30 3.25 -11.71
C ASN A 133 -17.92 4.40 -10.90
N ASN A 134 -17.13 5.05 -10.04
CA ASN A 134 -17.57 6.18 -9.22
C ASN A 134 -17.85 7.43 -10.06
N GLY A 135 -17.15 7.63 -11.19
CA GLY A 135 -17.43 8.72 -12.13
C GLY A 135 -18.59 8.49 -13.11
N ARG A 136 -19.27 7.33 -13.05
CA ARG A 136 -20.44 6.98 -13.89
C ARG A 136 -21.76 6.99 -13.12
N SER A 137 -21.73 7.19 -11.80
CA SER A 137 -22.92 7.43 -10.96
C SER A 137 -23.13 8.92 -10.75
#